data_AF-A0A1V5LKI3-F1
#
_entry.id   AF-A0A1V5LKI3-F1
#
_cell.length_a   1.000
_cell.length_b   1.000
_cell.length_c   1.000
_cell.angle_alpha   90.00
_cell.angle_beta   90.00
_cell.angle_gamma   90.00
#
_symmetry.space_group_name_H-M   'P 1'
#
loop_
_entity.id
_entity.type
_entity.pdbx_description
1 polymer ?
#
loop_
_entity_poly.entity_id
_entity_poly.type
_entity_poly.pdbx_seq_one_letter_code
_entity_poly.pdbx_strand_id
1 'polypeptide(L)' 'MHVERYTRQPAGEWLLREFNTLEEDVPLAAIDCVLPLAAVYEGVTFEEEDTATSGE' A
#
# COMPACT_ATOMS: atom_id res chain seq x y z
N MET A 1 5.76 -2.55 3.72
CA MET A 1 4.56 -1.71 3.58
C MET A 1 3.90 -2.14 2.29
N HIS A 2 2.58 -2.31 2.25
CA HIS A 2 1.92 -2.94 1.10
C HIS A 2 0.54 -2.32 0.89
N VAL A 3 0.19 -1.98 -0.36
CA VAL A 3 -1.13 -1.49 -0.76
C VAL A 3 -1.57 -2.17 -2.04
N GLU A 4 -2.84 -2.62 -2.05
CA GLU A 4 -3.50 -3.22 -3.20
C GLU A 4 -4.55 -2.26 -3.75
N ARG A 5 -4.58 -2.12 -5.08
CA ARG A 5 -5.60 -1.33 -5.78
C ARG A 5 -6.29 -2.17 -6.84
N TYR A 6 -7.61 -2.27 -6.71
CA TYR A 6 -8.47 -2.91 -7.70
C TYR A 6 -9.15 -1.86 -8.58
N THR A 7 -8.95 -1.93 -9.89
CA THR A 7 -9.60 -1.04 -10.86
C THR A 7 -10.56 -1.83 -11.73
N ARG A 8 -11.84 -1.45 -11.70
CA ARG A 8 -12.86 -2.09 -12.55
C ARG A 8 -12.60 -1.78 -14.02
N GLN A 9 -12.51 -2.82 -14.83
CA GLN A 9 -12.33 -2.75 -16.26
C GLN A 9 -13.69 -2.62 -16.98
N PRO A 10 -13.74 -2.09 -18.21
CA PRO A 10 -14.98 -1.96 -18.98
C PRO A 10 -15.73 -3.29 -19.18
N ALA A 11 -15.00 -4.40 -19.26
CA ALA A 11 -15.57 -5.75 -19.39
C ALA A 11 -16.14 -6.32 -18.07
N GLY A 12 -16.05 -5.58 -16.96
CA GLY A 12 -16.55 -5.99 -15.65
C GLY A 12 -15.54 -6.74 -14.77
N GLU A 13 -14.34 -7.02 -15.29
CA GLU A 13 -13.23 -7.61 -14.56
C GLU A 13 -12.55 -6.60 -13.62
N TRP A 14 -11.83 -7.08 -12.62
CA TRP A 14 -11.04 -6.24 -11.72
C TRP A 14 -9.55 -6.45 -11.98
N LEU A 15 -8.85 -5.35 -12.26
CA LEU A 15 -7.39 -5.36 -12.38
C LEU A 15 -6.76 -5.03 -11.04
N LEU A 16 -6.00 -5.97 -10.48
CA LEU A 16 -5.16 -5.75 -9.29
C LEU A 16 -3.85 -5.06 -9.70
N ARG A 17 -3.44 -4.10 -8.90
CA ARG A 17 -2.09 -3.54 -8.89
C ARG A 17 -1.60 -3.43 -7.45
N GLU A 18 -0.35 -3.80 -7.24
CA GLU A 18 0.30 -3.80 -5.92
C GLU A 18 1.39 -2.73 -5.86
N PHE A 19 1.52 -2.10 -4.71
CA PHE A 19 2.56 -1.13 -4.37
C PHE A 19 3.21 -1.58 -3.07
N ASN A 20 4.53 -1.70 -3.07
CA ASN A 20 5.32 -2.39 -2.07
C ASN A 20 6.41 -1.52 -1.44
N THR A 21 6.74 -0.37 -2.04
CA THR A 21 7.75 0.54 -1.50
C THR A 21 7.20 1.93 -1.26
N LEU A 22 7.70 2.61 -0.21
CA LEU A 22 7.21 3.93 0.19
C LEU A 22 7.43 5.02 -0.86
N GLU A 23 8.38 4.81 -1.76
CA GLU A 23 8.73 5.71 -2.87
C GLU A 23 7.72 5.63 -4.01
N GLU A 24 6.86 4.61 -4.03
CA GLU A 24 5.85 4.45 -5.08
C GLU A 24 4.71 5.45 -4.94
N ASP A 25 4.15 5.78 -6.10
CA ASP A 25 2.97 6.61 -6.23
C ASP A 25 1.73 5.79 -6.62
N VAL A 26 0.60 6.09 -5.99
CA VAL A 26 -0.69 5.47 -6.26
C VAL A 26 -1.57 6.46 -7.05
N PRO A 27 -1.71 6.30 -8.38
CA PRO A 27 -2.50 7.22 -9.18
C PRO A 27 -4.01 6.97 -9.01
N LEU A 28 -4.74 7.92 -8.44
CA LEU A 28 -6.19 7.89 -8.22
C LEU A 28 -6.92 8.64 -9.35
N ALA A 29 -7.08 7.97 -10.49
CA ALA A 29 -7.62 8.57 -11.71
C ALA A 29 -9.05 9.15 -11.57
N ALA A 30 -9.86 8.65 -10.64
CA ALA A 30 -11.22 9.16 -10.41
C ALA A 30 -11.26 10.62 -9.93
N ILE A 31 -10.16 11.11 -9.35
CA ILE A 31 -10.01 12.46 -8.80
C ILE A 31 -8.76 13.18 -9.33
N ASP A 32 -8.15 12.66 -10.41
CA ASP A 32 -6.92 13.18 -11.01
C ASP A 32 -5.80 13.48 -9.98
N CYS A 33 -5.59 12.54 -9.06
CA CYS A 33 -4.66 12.70 -7.95
C CYS A 33 -3.57 11.62 -7.98
N VAL A 34 -2.38 11.98 -7.50
CA VAL A 34 -1.26 11.05 -7.28
C VAL A 34 -0.99 11.02 -5.78
N LEU A 35 -1.23 9.88 -5.14
CA LEU A 35 -1.05 9.70 -3.69
C LEU A 35 0.28 8.97 -3.44
N PRO A 36 1.30 9.61 -2.84
CA PRO A 36 2.53 8.92 -2.45
C PRO A 36 2.22 7.82 -1.42
N LEU A 37 2.81 6.63 -1.56
CA LEU A 37 2.59 5.55 -0.61
C LEU A 37 3.05 5.93 0.80
N ALA A 38 4.15 6.69 0.91
CA ALA A 38 4.60 7.28 2.18
C ALA A 38 3.53 8.09 2.91
N ALA A 39 2.67 8.82 2.18
CA ALA A 39 1.61 9.62 2.79
C ALA A 39 0.50 8.75 3.39
N VAL A 40 0.28 7.53 2.86
CA VAL A 40 -0.68 6.56 3.43
C VAL A 40 -0.22 6.07 4.80
N TYR A 41 1.09 5.95 5.00
CA TYR A 41 1.69 5.49 6.24
C TYR A 41 2.20 6.65 7.13
N GLU A 42 1.87 7.90 6.79
CA GLU A 42 2.25 9.05 7.60
C GLU A 42 1.59 8.94 8.99
N GLY A 43 2.41 9.03 10.05
CA GLY A 43 1.95 8.90 11.44
C GLY A 43 1.68 7.46 11.88
N VAL A 44 1.94 6.46 11.04
CA VAL A 44 1.87 5.04 11.44
C VAL A 44 3.18 4.63 12.09
N THR A 45 3.09 4.14 13.33
CA THR A 45 4.19 3.48 14.04
C THR A 45 3.89 1.98 14.09
N PHE A 46 4.81 1.16 13.58
CA PHE A 46 4.73 -0.28 13.77
C PHE A 46 5.41 -0.62 15.09
N GLU A 47 4.72 -1.37 15.94
CA GLU A 47 5.38 -2.01 17.08
C GLU A 47 6.42 -2.97 16.52
N GLU A 48 7.69 -2.77 16.90
CA GLU A 48 8.70 -3.79 16.66
C GLU A 48 8.25 -5.03 17.44
N GLU A 49 7.92 -6.10 16.73
CA GLU A 49 7.75 -7.40 17.37
C GLU A 49 9.03 -7.67 18.16
N ASP A 50 8.91 -7.69 19.48
CA ASP A 50 10.01 -7.98 20.38
C ASP A 50 10.50 -9.39 20.05
N THR A 51 11.58 -9.47 19.28
CA THR A 51 12.17 -10.74 18.85
C THR A 51 12.87 -11.47 20.01
N ALA A 52 12.67 -11.07 21.27
CA ALA A 52 13.08 -11.84 22.42
C ALA A 52 12.02 -12.88 22.81
N THR A 53 12.01 -14.03 22.12
CA THR A 53 11.65 -15.28 22.78
C THR A 53 12.51 -16.44 22.27
N SER A 54 13.43 -16.82 23.16
CA SER A 54 14.10 -18.11 23.37
C SER A 54 14.83 -18.77 22.19
N GLY A 55 16.15 -18.53 22.17
CA GLY A 55 17.06 -19.67 22.13
C GLY A 55 17.20 -20.24 23.54
N GLU A 56 16.77 -21.49 23.73
CA GLU A 56 17.24 -22.43 24.76
C GLU A 56 17.01 -23.86 24.24
#